data_AF-A0A1M6LZS9-F1
#
_entry.id   AF-A0A1M6LZS9-F1
#
_cell.length_a   1.000
_cell.length_b   1.000
_cell.length_c   1.000
_cell.angle_alpha   90.00
_cell.angle_beta   90.00
_cell.angle_gamma   90.00
#
_symmetry.space_group_name_H-M   'P 1'
#
loop_
_entity.id
_entity.type
_entity.pdbx_description
1 polymer ?
#
loop_
_entity_poly.entity_id
_entity_poly.type
_entity_poly.pdbx_seq_one_letter_code
_entity_poly.pdbx_strand_id
1 'polypeptide(L)' 'MKNWLLIIVFFGCGFYALWEQSKPEPNKFLMIFCVEILVVGLYRLMKKIPSKEEENEE' A
#
# COMPACT_ATOMS: atom_id res chain seq x y z
N MET A 1 10.28 -2.04 15.37
CA MET A 1 11.16 -1.54 14.29
C MET A 1 10.75 -1.99 12.89
N LYS A 2 10.45 -3.28 12.64
CA LYS A 2 10.10 -3.79 11.28
C LYS A 2 8.86 -3.16 10.63
N ASN A 3 7.89 -2.72 11.43
CA ASN A 3 6.65 -2.09 10.94
C ASN A 3 6.85 -0.68 10.38
N TRP A 4 7.83 0.08 10.89
CA TRP A 4 8.10 1.44 10.41
C TRP A 4 8.78 1.44 9.03
N LEU A 5 9.70 0.49 8.81
CA LEU A 5 10.31 0.28 7.49
C LEU A 5 9.25 -0.04 6.43
N LEU A 6 8.26 -0.87 6.77
CA LEU A 6 7.15 -1.16 5.86
C LEU A 6 6.34 0.09 5.50
N ILE A 7 6.05 0.96 6.47
CA ILE A 7 5.32 2.20 6.22
C ILE A 7 6.11 3.13 5.29
N ILE A 8 7.43 3.25 5.51
CA ILE A 8 8.31 4.08 4.67
C ILE A 8 8.37 3.53 3.24
N VAL A 9 8.48 2.20 3.09
CA VAL A 9 8.44 1.55 1.76
C VAL A 9 7.10 1.78 1.09
N PHE A 10 5.98 1.70 1.83
CA PHE A 10 4.64 1.96 1.29
C PHE A 10 4.47 3.39 0.77
N PHE A 11 4.81 4.37 1.60
CA PHE A 11 4.74 5.77 1.21
C PHE A 11 5.71 6.07 0.06
N GLY A 12 6.92 5.52 0.09
CA GLY A 12 7.91 5.67 -0.98
C GLY A 12 7.39 5.14 -2.31
N CYS A 13 6.84 3.92 -2.34
CA CYS A 13 6.22 3.33 -3.52
C CYS A 13 5.01 4.14 -4.00
N GLY A 14 4.16 4.62 -3.08
CA GLY A 14 3.00 5.45 -3.42
C GLY A 14 3.39 6.78 -4.07
N PHE A 15 4.34 7.52 -3.47
CA PHE A 15 4.87 8.76 -4.05
C PHE A 15 5.57 8.52 -5.38
N TYR A 16 6.34 7.44 -5.48
CA TYR A 16 7.01 7.08 -6.74
C TYR A 16 5.99 6.77 -7.84
N ALA A 17 4.90 6.05 -7.53
CA ALA A 17 3.83 5.76 -8.47
C ALA A 17 3.17 7.03 -9.00
N LEU A 18 2.87 7.97 -8.10
CA LEU A 18 2.29 9.27 -8.45
C LEU A 18 3.25 10.10 -9.32
N TRP A 19 4.55 10.07 -9.02
CA TRP A 19 5.56 10.76 -9.82
C TRP A 19 5.70 10.12 -11.22
N GLU A 20 5.79 8.80 -11.31
CA GLU A 20 5.86 8.08 -12.58
C GLU A 20 4.62 8.34 -13.45
N GLN A 21 3.42 8.38 -12.84
CA GLN A 21 2.16 8.68 -13.52
C GLN A 21 2.11 10.11 -14.09
N SER A 22 2.81 11.06 -13.45
CA SER A 22 2.86 12.46 -13.91
C SER A 22 3.73 12.68 -15.16
N LYS A 23 4.50 11.67 -15.59
CA LYS A 23 5.33 11.76 -16.79
C LYS A 23 4.48 11.65 -18.06
N PRO A 24 4.92 12.26 -19.18
CA PRO A 24 4.21 12.15 -20.46
C PRO A 24 4.18 10.72 -21.03
N GLU A 25 5.21 9.92 -20.75
CA GLU A 25 5.27 8.49 -21.09
C GLU A 25 5.50 7.66 -19.81
N PRO A 26 4.42 7.38 -19.04
CA PRO A 26 4.54 6.61 -17.82
C PRO A 26 4.87 5.16 -18.14
N ASN A 27 5.82 4.57 -17.41
CA ASN A 27 6.13 3.16 -17.55
C ASN A 27 5.00 2.30 -16.94
N LYS A 28 4.16 1.74 -17.82
CA LYS A 28 2.97 0.95 -17.46
C LYS A 28 3.31 -0.26 -16.58
N PHE A 29 4.46 -0.90 -16.78
CA PHE A 29 4.89 -2.04 -15.97
C PHE A 29 5.19 -1.61 -14.52
N LEU A 30 5.85 -0.46 -14.37
CA LEU A 30 6.16 0.10 -13.05
C LEU A 30 4.91 0.58 -12.32
N MET A 31 3.94 1.13 -13.06
CA MET A 31 2.67 1.56 -12.51
C MET A 31 1.85 0.38 -11.96
N ILE A 32 1.78 -0.74 -12.70
CA ILE A 32 1.11 -1.97 -12.26
C ILE A 32 1.79 -2.52 -11.00
N PHE A 33 3.12 -2.60 -10.98
CA PHE A 33 3.89 -3.08 -9.84
C PHE A 33 3.66 -2.21 -8.59
N CYS A 34 3.66 -0.89 -8.75
CA CYS A 34 3.39 0.03 -7.66
C CYS A 34 1.97 -0.12 -7.11
N VAL A 35 0.97 -0.34 -7.96
CA VAL A 35 -0.43 -0.56 -7.56
C VAL A 35 -0.58 -1.88 -6.79
N GLU A 36 0.03 -2.97 -7.25
CA GLU A 36 0.01 -4.25 -6.52
C GLU A 36 0.59 -4.12 -5.12
N ILE A 37 1.74 -3.46 -5.00
CA ILE A 37 2.33 -3.16 -3.70
C ILE A 37 1.33 -2.34 -2.88
N LEU A 38 0.83 -1.21 -3.42
CA LEU A 38 -0.12 -0.30 -2.74
C LEU A 38 -1.31 -1.07 -2.13
N VAL A 39 -1.97 -1.90 -2.93
CA VAL A 39 -3.13 -2.71 -2.51
C VAL A 39 -2.75 -3.71 -1.42
N VAL A 40 -1.62 -4.42 -1.56
CA VAL A 40 -1.15 -5.38 -0.54
C VAL A 40 -0.85 -4.69 0.80
N GLY A 41 -0.35 -3.45 0.78
CA GLY A 41 -0.11 -2.72 2.03
C GLY A 41 -1.35 -2.21 2.66
N LEU A 42 -2.27 -1.65 1.88
CA LEU A 42 -3.57 -1.23 2.39
C LEU A 42 -4.26 -2.42 3.05
N TYR A 43 -4.25 -3.60 2.41
CA TYR A 43 -4.78 -4.83 3.01
C TYR A 43 -4.11 -5.17 4.35
N ARG A 44 -2.78 -5.13 4.42
CA ARG A 44 -2.03 -5.38 5.67
C ARG A 44 -2.27 -4.32 6.75
N LEU A 45 -2.49 -3.06 6.34
CA LEU A 45 -2.81 -1.96 7.25
C LEU A 45 -4.20 -2.15 7.85
N MET A 46 -5.19 -2.44 7.00
CA MET A 46 -6.58 -2.67 7.40
C MET A 46 -6.72 -3.91 8.28
N LYS A 47 -6.04 -5.02 7.98
CA LYS A 47 -6.02 -6.21 8.85
C LYS A 47 -5.50 -5.94 10.26
N LYS A 48 -4.69 -4.90 10.43
CA LYS A 48 -4.09 -4.53 11.71
C LYS A 48 -4.97 -3.58 12.53
N ILE A 49 -5.96 -2.95 11.90
CA ILE A 49 -7.03 -2.25 12.60
C ILE A 49 -7.94 -3.36 13.13
N PRO A 50 -8.08 -3.53 14.45
CA PRO A 50 -8.99 -4.53 15.00
C PRO A 50 -10.38 -4.23 14.45
N SER A 51 -10.96 -5.20 13.74
CA SER A 51 -12.38 -5.12 13.36
C SER A 51 -13.18 -5.17 14.66
N LYS A 52 -14.18 -4.31 14.81
CA LYS A 52 -15.08 -4.29 15.98
C LYS A 52 -16.08 -5.45 15.98
N GLU A 53 -15.77 -6.57 15.32
CA GLU A 53 -16.70 -7.68 15.07
C GLU A 53 -16.34 -8.98 15.78
N GLU A 54 -15.35 -9.01 16.69
CA GLU A 54 -15.03 -10.19 17.51
C GLU A 54 -15.60 -10.11 18.95
N GLU A 55 -16.73 -9.42 19.17
CA GLU A 55 -17.45 -9.43 20.46
C GLU A 55 -18.90 -9.94 20.32
N ASN A 56 -19.27 -10.49 19.16
CA ASN A 56 -20.62 -11.03 18.88
C ASN A 56 -20.58 -12.34 18.08
N GLU A 57 -19.60 -13.20 18.35
CA GLU A 57 -19.74 -14.64 18.10
C GLU A 57 -19.88 -15.32 19.46
N GLU A 58 -20.97 -16.08 19.60
CA GLU A 58 -21.56 -16.67 20.82
C GLU A 58 -20.59 -17.35 21.80
#